data_AF-A0AAD9VZM9-F1
#
_entry.id   AF-A0AAD9VZM9-F1
#
_cell.length_a   1.000
_cell.length_b   1.000
_cell.length_c   1.000
_cell.angle_alpha   90.00
_cell.angle_beta   90.00
_cell.angle_gamma   90.00
#
_symmetry.space_group_name_H-M   'P 1'
#
loop_
_entity.id
_entity.type
_entity.pdbx_description
1 polymer ?
#
loop_
_entity_poly.entity_id
_entity_poly.type
_entity_poly.pdbx_seq_one_letter_code
_entity_poly.pdbx_strand_id
1 'polypeptide(L)'
;MQGIHTECWEILKMNDHLNDWWSKNSAKCGDKGFSQCYLDSAGLITWNCDVLSLSTCTPPPSGQGAKYNSYQEFYVIWNIYTINQYFANYHQALLNGQAEAIGVVGQIVQTVAPPEDVNPKTPLFGPIFGATFGLFSAVATLAPPGAGAFIAAALMGVAGGTPVGVVNLLFPKSSRDPVAWQDISASLSGFVDDYQKNVGAAVSLIQKDFDTFYGVTNQGAFCARVADSLPDKTSFMYRELMKWTFNQAVQARGFFSIKNPGVDPKKLEAETGNFKCGDYDGYGVCKDNKYIYFDGTDSYGMARARDVGADFFPGVLQVAFDKNWTTPKELYVDAQACAFKAEEAQTNATELDTGCASNTPVCVVDMGVNLDTALSQHNPGSMFTNCPPMLGWGVDYWNNKAYVPFSYLGPLLHANEIVHNES
;
A
#
# COMPACT_ATOMS: atom_id res chain seq x y z
N MET A 1 -29.93 -5.02 21.84
CA MET A 1 -30.40 -5.04 20.45
C MET A 1 -29.16 -5.09 19.57
N GLN A 2 -29.00 -6.17 18.81
CA GLN A 2 -28.04 -6.23 17.70
C GLN A 2 -28.40 -5.12 16.71
N GLY A 3 -27.41 -4.50 16.08
CA GLY A 3 -27.52 -3.21 15.40
C GLY A 3 -28.58 -3.11 14.29
N ILE A 4 -28.67 -1.92 13.71
CA ILE A 4 -29.54 -1.59 12.58
C ILE A 4 -29.15 -2.49 11.38
N HIS A 5 -30.15 -3.11 10.75
CA HIS A 5 -29.97 -4.02 9.63
C HIS A 5 -30.21 -3.29 8.31
N THR A 6 -29.36 -3.53 7.32
CA THR A 6 -29.49 -2.98 5.95
C THR A 6 -30.84 -3.35 5.32
N GLU A 7 -31.31 -4.58 5.54
CA GLU A 7 -32.61 -5.09 5.07
C GLU A 7 -33.81 -4.25 5.54
N CYS A 8 -33.69 -3.61 6.71
CA CYS A 8 -34.74 -2.74 7.23
C CYS A 8 -34.81 -1.39 6.51
N TRP A 9 -33.78 -0.98 5.77
CA TRP A 9 -33.78 0.29 5.03
C TRP A 9 -34.91 0.33 3.99
N GLU A 10 -35.05 -0.75 3.22
CA GLU A 10 -36.13 -0.90 2.23
C GLU A 10 -37.48 -1.09 2.90
N ILE A 11 -37.56 -1.93 3.94
CA ILE A 11 -38.81 -2.21 4.67
C ILE A 11 -39.40 -0.93 5.29
N LEU A 12 -38.54 -0.08 5.87
CA LEU A 12 -38.95 1.18 6.49
C LEU A 12 -39.18 2.31 5.49
N LYS A 13 -38.92 2.06 4.19
CA LYS A 13 -38.98 3.05 3.10
C LYS A 13 -38.19 4.30 3.44
N MET A 14 -36.94 4.11 3.89
CA MET A 14 -36.09 5.20 4.38
C MET A 14 -35.87 6.30 3.33
N ASN A 15 -35.75 5.92 2.05
CA ASN A 15 -35.62 6.87 0.95
C ASN A 15 -36.85 7.78 0.81
N ASP A 16 -38.06 7.22 0.91
CA ASP A 16 -39.30 8.00 0.87
C ASP A 16 -39.39 8.94 2.07
N HIS A 17 -39.03 8.44 3.27
CA HIS A 17 -38.99 9.22 4.50
C HIS A 17 -38.00 10.40 4.42
N LEU A 18 -36.78 10.16 3.93
CA LEU A 18 -35.75 11.18 3.78
C LEU A 18 -36.20 12.28 2.80
N ASN A 19 -36.75 11.89 1.64
CA ASN A 19 -37.27 12.83 0.65
C ASN A 19 -38.46 13.64 1.18
N ASP A 20 -39.42 12.98 1.83
CA ASP A 20 -40.58 13.64 2.44
C ASP A 20 -40.16 14.62 3.53
N TRP A 21 -39.27 14.20 4.43
CA TRP A 21 -38.78 15.06 5.50
C TRP A 21 -38.01 16.26 4.95
N TRP A 22 -37.11 16.06 3.97
CA TRP A 22 -36.33 17.15 3.38
C TRP A 22 -37.20 18.14 2.63
N SER A 23 -38.18 17.66 1.86
CA SER A 23 -39.13 18.52 1.15
C SER A 23 -39.91 19.46 2.09
N LYS A 24 -40.18 19.02 3.32
CA LYS A 24 -40.94 19.78 4.34
C LYS A 24 -40.07 20.69 5.22
N ASN A 25 -38.78 20.41 5.34
CA ASN A 25 -37.91 21.05 6.34
C ASN A 25 -36.71 21.80 5.75
N SER A 26 -36.30 21.54 4.51
CA SER A 26 -35.13 22.15 3.85
C SER A 26 -35.06 23.67 3.98
N ALA A 27 -36.18 24.37 3.75
CA ALA A 27 -36.28 25.82 3.87
C ALA A 27 -35.98 26.38 5.28
N LYS A 28 -36.11 25.55 6.32
CA LYS A 28 -35.84 25.91 7.72
C LYS A 28 -34.41 25.56 8.16
N CYS A 29 -33.68 24.78 7.37
CA CYS A 29 -32.37 24.26 7.75
C CYS A 29 -31.24 25.28 7.55
N GLY A 30 -31.36 26.22 6.61
CA GLY A 30 -30.36 27.27 6.37
C GLY A 30 -28.94 26.70 6.26
N ASP A 31 -27.97 27.39 6.87
CA ASP A 31 -26.55 27.00 6.85
C ASP A 31 -26.19 25.83 7.78
N LYS A 32 -27.14 25.34 8.58
CA LYS A 32 -26.91 24.22 9.51
C LYS A 32 -26.66 22.90 8.76
N GLY A 33 -27.23 22.77 7.56
CA GLY A 33 -27.14 21.56 6.77
C GLY A 33 -28.08 20.44 7.23
N PHE A 34 -28.22 19.40 6.41
CA PHE A 34 -29.19 18.31 6.62
C PHE A 34 -29.08 17.65 7.99
N SER A 35 -27.91 17.11 8.36
CA SER A 35 -27.76 16.30 9.57
C SER A 35 -28.06 17.07 10.86
N GLN A 36 -27.52 18.29 11.01
CA GLN A 36 -27.79 19.11 12.18
C GLN A 36 -29.25 19.56 12.25
N CYS A 37 -29.85 19.92 11.10
CA CYS A 37 -31.26 20.28 11.04
C CYS A 37 -32.17 19.12 11.44
N TYR A 38 -31.81 17.90 11.04
CA TYR A 38 -32.55 16.70 11.42
C TYR A 38 -32.45 16.45 12.92
N LEU A 39 -31.26 16.51 13.50
CA LEU A 39 -31.03 16.34 14.95
C LEU A 39 -31.79 17.38 15.77
N ASP A 40 -31.72 18.67 15.38
CA ASP A 40 -32.46 19.75 16.02
C ASP A 40 -33.98 19.49 16.00
N SER A 41 -34.51 19.03 14.86
CA SER A 41 -35.94 18.70 14.70
C SER A 41 -36.39 17.51 15.55
N ALA A 42 -35.48 16.57 15.82
CA ALA A 42 -35.71 15.42 16.69
C ALA A 42 -35.50 15.76 18.18
N GLY A 43 -35.20 17.01 18.52
CA GLY A 43 -34.96 17.46 19.90
C GLY A 43 -33.56 17.15 20.44
N LEU A 44 -32.64 16.72 19.58
CA LEU A 44 -31.25 16.43 19.90
C LEU A 44 -30.35 17.65 19.66
N ILE A 45 -30.74 18.80 20.23
CA ILE A 45 -30.12 20.12 19.95
C ILE A 45 -28.67 20.22 20.48
N THR A 46 -28.32 19.42 21.48
CA THR A 46 -26.98 19.38 22.07
C THR A 46 -26.03 18.43 21.35
N TRP A 47 -26.53 17.73 20.34
CA TRP A 47 -25.75 16.77 19.56
C TRP A 47 -25.14 17.47 18.36
N ASN A 48 -23.82 17.67 18.43
CA ASN A 48 -23.03 18.18 17.31
C ASN A 48 -22.01 17.13 16.92
N CYS A 49 -22.15 16.56 15.75
CA CYS A 49 -21.22 15.57 15.24
C CYS A 49 -20.25 16.23 14.25
N ASP A 50 -19.20 16.87 14.79
CA ASP A 50 -18.08 17.42 14.03
C ASP A 50 -16.90 16.43 14.10
N VAL A 51 -16.26 16.17 12.96
CA VAL A 51 -15.15 15.22 12.81
C VAL A 51 -13.94 15.61 13.65
N LEU A 52 -13.73 16.92 13.86
CA LEU A 52 -12.59 17.44 14.61
C LEU A 52 -12.72 17.25 16.13
N SER A 53 -13.91 16.91 16.63
CA SER A 53 -14.15 16.63 18.05
C SER A 53 -14.93 15.34 18.24
N LEU A 54 -14.22 14.20 18.26
CA LEU A 54 -14.76 12.89 18.69
C LEU A 54 -15.59 12.93 19.98
N SER A 55 -15.33 13.92 20.84
CA SER A 55 -16.01 14.13 22.11
C SER A 55 -17.44 14.69 22.00
N THR A 56 -17.90 15.14 20.83
CA THR A 56 -19.20 15.83 20.71
C THR A 56 -20.32 14.98 20.10
N CYS A 57 -19.99 13.84 19.49
CA CYS A 57 -20.98 12.90 18.95
C CYS A 57 -21.12 11.69 19.90
N THR A 58 -21.85 11.87 21.01
CA THR A 58 -22.14 10.76 21.93
C THR A 58 -22.98 9.68 21.25
N PRO A 59 -22.90 8.39 21.65
CA PRO A 59 -23.74 7.34 21.08
C PRO A 59 -25.24 7.61 21.28
N PRO A 60 -26.11 7.32 20.29
CA PRO A 60 -27.53 7.62 20.42
C PRO A 60 -28.18 6.78 21.49
N PRO A 61 -29.26 7.28 22.13
CA PRO A 61 -30.04 6.48 23.07
C PRO A 61 -30.34 5.11 22.45
N SER A 62 -29.92 4.04 23.11
CA SER A 62 -30.07 2.67 22.61
C SER A 62 -30.79 1.79 23.63
N GLY A 63 -31.50 0.75 23.14
CA GLY A 63 -32.26 -0.18 23.98
C GLY A 63 -33.74 0.14 24.12
N GLN A 64 -34.49 -0.74 24.81
CA GLN A 64 -35.96 -0.70 24.90
C GLN A 64 -36.52 0.58 25.56
N GLY A 65 -35.70 1.35 26.28
CA GLY A 65 -36.09 2.61 26.91
C GLY A 65 -35.83 3.86 26.08
N ALA A 66 -35.21 3.74 24.90
CA ALA A 66 -34.92 4.88 24.04
C ALA A 66 -36.20 5.37 23.35
N LYS A 67 -36.51 6.67 23.48
CA LYS A 67 -37.71 7.28 22.90
C LYS A 67 -37.35 7.96 21.58
N TYR A 68 -37.71 7.32 20.48
CA TYR A 68 -37.71 7.91 19.13
C TYR A 68 -39.17 8.08 18.68
N ASN A 69 -39.45 9.10 17.88
CA ASN A 69 -40.80 9.34 17.36
C ASN A 69 -41.22 8.29 16.33
N SER A 70 -40.25 7.67 15.64
CA SER A 70 -40.49 6.57 14.70
C SER A 70 -39.24 5.70 14.52
N TYR A 71 -39.42 4.52 13.91
CA TYR A 71 -38.30 3.69 13.48
C TYR A 71 -37.45 4.39 12.40
N GLN A 72 -38.06 5.20 11.54
CA GLN A 72 -37.32 5.99 10.56
C GLN A 72 -36.43 7.03 11.24
N GLU A 73 -36.93 7.73 12.26
CA GLU A 73 -36.14 8.69 13.04
C GLU A 73 -34.92 8.02 13.69
N PHE A 74 -35.11 6.84 14.27
CA PHE A 74 -34.02 6.02 14.78
C PHE A 74 -32.96 5.73 13.71
N TYR A 75 -33.36 5.29 12.51
CA TYR A 75 -32.41 4.98 11.42
C TYR A 75 -31.64 6.21 10.94
N VAL A 76 -32.27 7.38 10.80
CA VAL A 76 -31.58 8.61 10.36
C VAL A 76 -30.54 9.05 11.38
N ILE A 77 -30.92 9.14 12.66
CA ILE A 77 -30.02 9.59 13.75
C ILE A 77 -28.81 8.66 13.86
N TRP A 78 -29.02 7.35 13.75
CA TRP A 78 -27.92 6.40 13.79
C TRP A 78 -27.03 6.43 12.55
N ASN A 79 -27.56 6.69 11.35
CA ASN A 79 -26.71 6.87 10.17
C ASN A 79 -25.82 8.10 10.31
N ILE A 80 -26.36 9.23 10.82
CA ILE A 80 -25.57 10.43 11.13
C ILE A 80 -24.44 10.08 12.11
N TYR A 81 -24.75 9.34 13.18
CA TYR A 81 -23.74 8.89 14.15
C TYR A 81 -22.69 7.95 13.53
N THR A 82 -23.10 6.93 12.78
CA THR A 82 -22.19 5.92 12.20
C THR A 82 -21.26 6.54 11.15
N ILE A 83 -21.74 7.46 10.31
CA ILE A 83 -20.90 8.20 9.35
C ILE A 83 -19.81 8.96 10.11
N ASN A 84 -20.19 9.69 11.16
CA ASN A 84 -19.25 10.42 11.99
C ASN A 84 -18.23 9.50 12.66
N GLN A 85 -18.70 8.42 13.26
CA GLN A 85 -17.84 7.44 13.92
C GLN A 85 -16.83 6.83 12.92
N TYR A 86 -17.27 6.49 11.71
CA TYR A 86 -16.41 5.94 10.66
C TYR A 86 -15.28 6.91 10.29
N PHE A 87 -15.61 8.15 9.95
CA PHE A 87 -14.61 9.12 9.52
C PHE A 87 -13.74 9.65 10.66
N ALA A 88 -14.27 9.71 11.89
CA ALA A 88 -13.48 10.10 13.05
C ALA A 88 -12.46 9.00 13.43
N ASN A 89 -12.86 7.73 13.37
CA ASN A 89 -11.92 6.62 13.52
C ASN A 89 -10.88 6.59 12.39
N TYR A 90 -11.30 6.88 11.16
CA TYR A 90 -10.38 7.02 10.02
C TYR A 90 -9.35 8.13 10.25
N HIS A 91 -9.80 9.31 10.70
CA HIS A 91 -8.96 10.44 11.00
C HIS A 91 -7.93 10.13 12.11
N GLN A 92 -8.35 9.48 13.20
CA GLN A 92 -7.43 9.07 14.27
C GLN A 92 -6.41 8.03 13.82
N ALA A 93 -6.83 7.09 12.97
CA ALA A 93 -5.93 6.06 12.46
C ALA A 93 -4.88 6.63 11.49
N LEU A 94 -5.23 7.69 10.75
CA LEU A 94 -4.27 8.47 9.97
C LEU A 94 -3.29 9.25 10.88
N LEU A 95 -3.78 9.95 11.90
CA LEU A 95 -2.93 10.74 12.81
C LEU A 95 -1.87 9.88 13.52
N ASN A 96 -2.27 8.74 14.06
CA ASN A 96 -1.35 7.89 14.83
C ASN A 96 -0.26 7.29 13.95
N GLY A 97 -0.58 6.90 12.72
CA GLY A 97 0.41 6.26 11.85
C GLY A 97 1.13 7.22 10.89
N GLN A 98 0.67 8.46 10.73
CA GLN A 98 1.40 9.51 10.00
C GLN A 98 2.80 9.72 10.59
N ALA A 99 2.90 9.92 11.90
CA ALA A 99 4.19 10.17 12.56
C ALA A 99 5.18 9.00 12.40
N GLU A 100 4.68 7.77 12.48
CA GLU A 100 5.47 6.56 12.29
C GLU A 100 5.93 6.41 10.83
N ALA A 101 5.01 6.58 9.88
CA ALA A 101 5.30 6.45 8.45
C ALA A 101 6.29 7.50 7.94
N ILE A 102 6.14 8.77 8.36
CA ILE A 102 7.07 9.85 7.99
C ILE A 102 8.48 9.54 8.50
N GLY A 103 8.59 9.10 9.76
CA GLY A 103 9.86 8.73 10.37
C GLY A 103 10.54 7.57 9.64
N VAL A 104 9.79 6.52 9.29
CA VAL A 104 10.34 5.36 8.59
C VAL A 104 10.72 5.68 7.14
N VAL A 105 9.90 6.46 6.42
CA VAL A 105 10.21 6.91 5.06
C VAL A 105 11.52 7.71 5.04
N GLY A 106 11.70 8.64 5.98
CA GLY A 106 12.97 9.36 6.13
C GLY A 106 14.16 8.43 6.40
N GLN A 107 13.98 7.42 7.26
CA GLN A 107 15.02 6.42 7.53
C GLN A 107 15.35 5.56 6.32
N ILE A 108 14.35 5.14 5.52
CA ILE A 108 14.58 4.36 4.29
C ILE A 108 15.41 5.17 3.30
N VAL A 109 15.02 6.43 3.05
CA VAL A 109 15.75 7.31 2.13
C VAL A 109 17.19 7.51 2.61
N GLN A 110 17.38 7.75 3.91
CA GLN A 110 18.73 7.90 4.48
C GLN A 110 19.57 6.62 4.37
N THR A 111 18.98 5.45 4.64
CA THR A 111 19.69 4.16 4.61
C THR A 111 20.01 3.70 3.19
N VAL A 112 19.09 3.88 2.23
CA VAL A 112 19.35 3.51 0.82
C VAL A 112 20.21 4.57 0.12
N ALA A 113 20.15 5.83 0.58
CA ALA A 113 20.82 6.99 0.03
C ALA A 113 20.65 7.11 -1.51
N PRO A 114 19.42 7.17 -2.03
CA PRO A 114 19.19 7.31 -3.47
C PRO A 114 19.78 8.64 -4.00
N PRO A 115 20.08 8.74 -5.32
CA PRO A 115 20.59 9.98 -5.92
C PRO A 115 19.66 11.17 -5.66
N GLU A 116 20.22 12.34 -5.33
CA GLU A 116 19.49 13.47 -4.74
C GLU A 116 18.51 14.18 -5.69
N ASP A 117 18.62 13.97 -7.00
CA ASP A 117 18.07 14.93 -7.97
C ASP A 117 16.54 15.02 -7.95
N VAL A 118 15.80 13.93 -8.23
CA VAL A 118 14.33 13.94 -8.30
C VAL A 118 13.76 12.52 -8.20
N ASN A 119 12.67 12.33 -7.46
CA ASN A 119 11.81 11.14 -7.57
C ASN A 119 10.59 11.44 -8.48
N PRO A 120 10.55 10.89 -9.72
CA PRO A 120 9.45 11.14 -10.67
C PRO A 120 8.14 10.42 -10.29
N LYS A 121 8.20 9.47 -9.35
CA LYS A 121 7.08 8.61 -8.94
C LYS A 121 6.43 9.05 -7.62
N THR A 122 6.88 10.15 -7.01
CA THR A 122 6.24 10.78 -5.84
C THR A 122 4.73 10.99 -5.96
N PRO A 123 4.14 11.27 -7.14
CA PRO A 123 2.69 11.37 -7.28
C PRO A 123 1.90 10.15 -6.79
N LEU A 124 2.56 8.99 -6.65
CA LEU A 124 1.93 7.72 -6.27
C LEU A 124 1.53 7.62 -4.78
N PHE A 125 1.79 8.62 -3.93
CA PHE A 125 1.23 8.62 -2.56
C PHE A 125 -0.31 8.53 -2.56
N GLY A 126 -0.98 9.25 -3.47
CA GLY A 126 -2.43 9.26 -3.57
C GLY A 126 -3.03 7.88 -3.83
N PRO A 127 -2.57 7.15 -4.85
CA PRO A 127 -2.91 5.74 -5.08
C PRO A 127 -2.67 4.83 -3.88
N ILE A 128 -1.53 4.94 -3.20
CA ILE A 128 -1.16 4.11 -2.03
C ILE A 128 -2.13 4.35 -0.86
N PHE A 129 -2.49 5.60 -0.59
CA PHE A 129 -3.51 5.98 0.41
C PHE A 129 -4.96 5.78 -0.09
N GLY A 130 -5.17 5.74 -1.40
CA GLY A 130 -6.48 5.49 -2.01
C GLY A 130 -6.88 4.03 -1.96
N ALA A 131 -5.90 3.13 -2.11
CA ALA A 131 -6.07 1.71 -1.85
C ALA A 131 -6.58 1.44 -0.42
N THR A 132 -6.32 2.34 0.52
CA THR A 132 -6.81 2.23 1.90
C THR A 132 -8.33 2.32 1.98
N PHE A 133 -9.00 3.13 1.16
CA PHE A 133 -10.47 3.14 1.09
C PHE A 133 -11.02 1.83 0.50
N GLY A 134 -10.36 1.26 -0.52
CA GLY A 134 -10.67 -0.06 -1.07
C GLY A 134 -10.44 -1.20 -0.06
N LEU A 135 -9.41 -1.09 0.79
CA LEU A 135 -9.14 -2.05 1.86
C LEU A 135 -10.01 -1.86 3.09
N PHE A 136 -10.46 -0.64 3.40
CA PHE A 136 -11.47 -0.44 4.44
C PHE A 136 -12.83 -1.05 4.05
N SER A 137 -13.11 -1.22 2.76
CA SER A 137 -14.21 -2.10 2.29
C SER A 137 -14.01 -3.55 2.72
N ALA A 138 -12.76 -4.04 2.68
CA ALA A 138 -12.37 -5.38 3.12
C ALA A 138 -12.21 -5.48 4.65
N VAL A 139 -11.92 -4.39 5.37
CA VAL A 139 -11.94 -4.34 6.86
C VAL A 139 -13.36 -4.24 7.40
N ALA A 140 -14.29 -3.74 6.61
CA ALA A 140 -15.70 -3.80 6.92
C ALA A 140 -16.29 -5.23 6.75
N THR A 141 -15.44 -6.26 6.65
CA THR A 141 -15.75 -7.63 7.11
C THR A 141 -15.88 -7.74 8.65
N LEU A 142 -15.52 -6.69 9.40
CA LEU A 142 -15.85 -6.53 10.82
C LEU A 142 -17.22 -5.86 11.04
N ALA A 143 -17.83 -5.33 9.97
CA ALA A 143 -19.26 -5.08 9.93
C ALA A 143 -19.97 -6.39 9.49
N PRO A 144 -21.27 -6.57 9.77
CA PRO A 144 -22.03 -7.72 9.30
C PRO A 144 -21.82 -7.96 7.79
N PRO A 145 -21.75 -9.22 7.32
CA PRO A 145 -21.51 -9.53 5.90
C PRO A 145 -22.36 -8.67 4.96
N GLY A 146 -21.72 -7.96 4.04
CA GLY A 146 -22.37 -7.06 3.07
C GLY A 146 -22.16 -5.57 3.35
N ALA A 147 -22.18 -5.12 4.61
CA ALA A 147 -22.14 -3.68 4.95
C ALA A 147 -20.87 -2.97 4.46
N GLY A 148 -19.71 -3.64 4.46
CA GLY A 148 -18.46 -3.07 3.98
C GLY A 148 -18.37 -2.78 2.49
N ALA A 149 -18.94 -3.69 1.69
CA ALA A 149 -19.07 -3.49 0.26
C ALA A 149 -20.03 -2.32 -0.03
N PHE A 150 -21.11 -2.18 0.77
CA PHE A 150 -22.03 -1.05 0.63
C PHE A 150 -21.41 0.29 1.00
N ILE A 151 -20.64 0.39 2.09
CA ILE A 151 -19.95 1.64 2.45
C ILE A 151 -18.98 2.06 1.35
N ALA A 152 -18.19 1.13 0.81
CA ALA A 152 -17.25 1.44 -0.26
C ALA A 152 -17.96 1.76 -1.57
N ALA A 153 -19.00 1.02 -1.94
CA ALA A 153 -19.78 1.30 -3.14
C ALA A 153 -20.54 2.63 -3.04
N ALA A 154 -21.01 2.99 -1.84
CA ALA A 154 -21.63 4.28 -1.54
C ALA A 154 -20.62 5.43 -1.58
N LEU A 155 -19.39 5.25 -1.10
CA LEU A 155 -18.35 6.29 -1.19
C LEU A 155 -17.75 6.41 -2.59
N MET A 156 -17.68 5.32 -3.36
CA MET A 156 -17.15 5.29 -4.73
C MET A 156 -18.19 5.60 -5.82
N GLY A 157 -19.46 5.84 -5.47
CA GLY A 157 -20.49 6.21 -6.46
C GLY A 157 -21.13 5.06 -7.21
N VAL A 158 -20.81 3.81 -6.84
CA VAL A 158 -21.25 2.61 -7.54
C VAL A 158 -22.62 2.11 -7.04
N ALA A 159 -23.05 2.48 -5.83
CA ALA A 159 -24.28 1.97 -5.20
C ALA A 159 -25.54 2.85 -5.31
N GLY A 160 -25.52 3.94 -6.10
CA GLY A 160 -26.75 4.73 -6.27
C GLY A 160 -26.57 6.21 -6.53
N GLY A 161 -25.58 6.59 -7.34
CA GLY A 161 -25.45 7.99 -7.79
C GLY A 161 -24.88 8.92 -6.74
N THR A 162 -23.94 8.45 -5.91
CA THR A 162 -23.18 9.33 -5.02
C THR A 162 -22.61 10.50 -5.81
N PRO A 163 -22.71 11.73 -5.28
CA PRO A 163 -22.17 12.87 -5.98
C PRO A 163 -20.67 12.69 -6.14
N VAL A 164 -20.23 12.75 -7.40
CA VAL A 164 -18.83 12.78 -7.86
C VAL A 164 -17.94 13.72 -7.01
N GLY A 165 -18.56 14.70 -6.34
CA GLY A 165 -17.94 15.58 -5.36
C GLY A 165 -17.25 14.89 -4.17
N VAL A 166 -17.80 13.81 -3.58
CA VAL A 166 -17.16 13.15 -2.41
C VAL A 166 -15.86 12.46 -2.82
N VAL A 167 -15.87 11.74 -3.94
CA VAL A 167 -14.67 11.07 -4.48
C VAL A 167 -13.62 12.11 -4.89
N ASN A 168 -14.03 13.18 -5.57
CA ASN A 168 -13.12 14.26 -5.98
C ASN A 168 -12.56 15.05 -4.80
N LEU A 169 -13.30 15.17 -3.69
CA LEU A 169 -12.80 15.81 -2.47
C LEU A 169 -11.77 14.93 -1.77
N LEU A 170 -12.05 13.63 -1.61
CA LEU A 170 -11.12 12.70 -0.97
C LEU A 170 -9.85 12.49 -1.82
N PHE A 171 -10.01 12.49 -3.15
CA PHE A 171 -8.91 12.28 -4.10
C PHE A 171 -8.90 13.39 -5.15
N PRO A 172 -8.54 14.63 -4.76
CA PRO A 172 -8.45 15.70 -5.72
C PRO A 172 -7.39 15.36 -6.75
N LYS A 173 -7.74 15.54 -8.03
CA LYS A 173 -6.79 15.52 -9.13
C LYS A 173 -5.74 16.59 -8.85
N SER A 174 -4.59 16.16 -8.35
CA SER A 174 -3.49 17.02 -7.97
C SER A 174 -2.45 16.93 -9.08
N SER A 175 -2.01 18.08 -9.62
CA SER A 175 -0.75 18.14 -10.37
C SER A 175 0.35 17.93 -9.34
N ARG A 176 0.81 16.70 -9.21
CA ARG A 176 1.88 16.38 -8.27
C ARG A 176 3.18 16.47 -9.02
N ASP A 177 3.96 17.47 -8.66
CA ASP A 177 5.29 17.63 -9.19
C ASP A 177 6.23 16.59 -8.55
N PRO A 178 7.19 16.05 -9.31
CA PRO A 178 8.28 15.27 -8.75
C PRO A 178 8.97 16.00 -7.59
N VAL A 179 9.30 15.29 -6.51
CA VAL A 179 10.02 15.89 -5.36
C VAL A 179 11.38 15.26 -5.20
N ALA A 180 12.34 16.02 -4.66
CA ALA A 180 13.67 15.50 -4.33
C ALA A 180 13.58 14.43 -3.24
N TRP A 181 14.53 13.49 -3.24
CA TRP A 181 14.52 12.37 -2.29
C TRP A 181 14.57 12.83 -0.82
N GLN A 182 15.36 13.86 -0.51
CA GLN A 182 15.41 14.42 0.86
C GLN A 182 14.05 14.97 1.34
N ASP A 183 13.21 15.44 0.42
CA ASP A 183 11.95 16.12 0.71
C ASP A 183 10.75 15.17 0.68
N ILE A 184 10.94 13.87 0.39
CA ILE A 184 9.86 12.88 0.34
C ILE A 184 9.12 12.80 1.68
N SER A 185 9.84 12.86 2.81
CA SER A 185 9.22 12.84 4.14
C SER A 185 8.33 14.07 4.38
N ALA A 186 8.80 15.25 3.99
CA ALA A 186 8.06 16.51 4.09
C ALA A 186 6.86 16.55 3.12
N SER A 187 7.04 16.07 1.89
CA SER A 187 5.99 15.95 0.88
C SER A 187 4.89 14.97 1.31
N LEU A 188 5.27 13.83 1.89
CA LEU A 188 4.33 12.89 2.49
C LEU A 188 3.55 13.54 3.64
N SER A 189 4.21 14.31 4.51
CA SER A 189 3.53 15.05 5.58
C SER A 189 2.48 16.00 5.02
N GLY A 190 2.87 16.84 4.04
CA GLY A 190 1.93 17.77 3.40
C GLY A 190 0.78 17.05 2.71
N PHE A 191 1.05 15.92 2.04
CA PHE A 191 0.01 15.09 1.44
C PHE A 191 -0.98 14.55 2.47
N VAL A 192 -0.50 14.00 3.59
CA VAL A 192 -1.37 13.48 4.66
C VAL A 192 -2.18 14.61 5.31
N ASP A 193 -1.58 15.77 5.56
CA ASP A 193 -2.28 16.92 6.13
C ASP A 193 -3.40 17.42 5.20
N ASP A 194 -3.13 17.52 3.90
CA ASP A 194 -4.14 17.92 2.92
C ASP A 194 -5.22 16.86 2.76
N TYR A 195 -4.85 15.58 2.80
CA TYR A 195 -5.80 14.48 2.79
C TYR A 195 -6.71 14.48 4.04
N GLN A 196 -6.18 14.81 5.21
CA GLN A 196 -6.98 14.97 6.43
C GLN A 196 -7.97 16.13 6.31
N LYS A 197 -7.55 17.27 5.76
CA LYS A 197 -8.47 18.40 5.47
C LYS A 197 -9.57 17.97 4.49
N ASN A 198 -9.20 17.21 3.46
CA ASN A 198 -10.12 16.68 2.46
C ASN A 198 -11.13 15.69 3.06
N VAL A 199 -10.71 14.84 4.00
CA VAL A 199 -11.63 13.99 4.79
C VAL A 199 -12.62 14.86 5.56
N GLY A 200 -12.15 15.91 6.26
CA GLY A 200 -13.03 16.84 6.97
C GLY A 200 -14.03 17.53 6.03
N ALA A 201 -13.58 17.99 4.87
CA ALA A 201 -14.43 18.59 3.84
C ALA A 201 -15.46 17.60 3.28
N ALA A 202 -15.05 16.36 3.01
CA ALA A 202 -15.95 15.29 2.53
C ALA A 202 -17.05 14.97 3.55
N VAL A 203 -16.71 14.86 4.83
CA VAL A 203 -17.72 14.63 5.87
C VAL A 203 -18.64 15.84 6.01
N SER A 204 -18.09 17.07 6.00
CA SER A 204 -18.92 18.25 6.03
C SER A 204 -19.88 18.31 4.84
N LEU A 205 -19.46 17.85 3.65
CA LEU A 205 -20.35 17.75 2.49
C LEU A 205 -21.45 16.71 2.73
N ILE A 206 -21.09 15.51 3.19
CA ILE A 206 -22.05 14.44 3.51
C ILE A 206 -23.08 14.89 4.55
N GLN A 207 -22.67 15.68 5.55
CA GLN A 207 -23.57 16.12 6.61
C GLN A 207 -24.45 17.29 6.21
N LYS A 208 -23.92 18.22 5.40
CA LYS A 208 -24.63 19.45 5.07
C LYS A 208 -25.55 19.30 3.86
N ASP A 209 -25.09 18.57 2.85
CA ASP A 209 -25.80 18.40 1.59
C ASP A 209 -26.69 17.15 1.63
N PHE A 210 -28.00 17.36 1.45
CA PHE A 210 -28.97 16.27 1.50
C PHE A 210 -28.74 15.24 0.40
N ASP A 211 -28.46 15.68 -0.83
CA ASP A 211 -28.29 14.76 -1.97
C ASP A 211 -27.05 13.87 -1.75
N THR A 212 -25.99 14.44 -1.18
CA THR A 212 -24.80 13.69 -0.74
C THR A 212 -25.12 12.72 0.39
N PHE A 213 -25.79 13.17 1.46
CA PHE A 213 -26.22 12.30 2.56
C PHE A 213 -27.07 11.12 2.06
N TYR A 214 -28.06 11.43 1.24
CA TYR A 214 -29.00 10.49 0.64
C TYR A 214 -28.26 9.46 -0.22
N GLY A 215 -27.36 9.92 -1.10
CA GLY A 215 -26.55 9.03 -1.95
C GLY A 215 -25.65 8.10 -1.15
N VAL A 216 -25.00 8.61 -0.09
CA VAL A 216 -24.07 7.84 0.74
C VAL A 216 -24.77 6.86 1.70
N THR A 217 -26.00 7.16 2.12
CA THR A 217 -26.78 6.28 3.03
C THR A 217 -27.75 5.35 2.32
N ASN A 218 -27.93 5.51 1.01
CA ASN A 218 -28.82 4.65 0.22
C ASN A 218 -28.50 3.16 0.45
N GLN A 219 -29.55 2.32 0.38
CA GLN A 219 -29.47 0.89 0.67
C GLN A 219 -28.94 0.54 2.08
N GLY A 220 -28.90 1.52 2.99
CA GLY A 220 -28.46 1.33 4.36
C GLY A 220 -26.96 1.10 4.51
N ALA A 221 -26.13 1.69 3.65
CA ALA A 221 -24.67 1.50 3.70
C ALA A 221 -24.07 1.76 5.10
N PHE A 222 -24.56 2.79 5.81
CA PHE A 222 -24.11 3.15 7.16
C PHE A 222 -25.08 2.69 8.27
N CYS A 223 -25.97 1.74 7.96
CA CYS A 223 -26.88 1.14 8.94
C CYS A 223 -26.15 0.25 9.94
N ALA A 224 -25.11 -0.48 9.53
CA ALA A 224 -24.38 -1.32 10.47
C ALA A 224 -23.43 -0.49 11.34
N ARG A 225 -23.39 -0.76 12.66
CA ARG A 225 -22.34 -0.20 13.53
C ARG A 225 -20.99 -0.69 13.04
N VAL A 226 -20.11 0.25 12.70
CA VAL A 226 -18.71 -0.04 12.40
C VAL A 226 -18.02 -0.37 13.72
N ALA A 227 -17.27 -1.48 13.77
CA ALA A 227 -16.55 -1.87 14.98
C ALA A 227 -15.61 -0.74 15.45
N ASP A 228 -15.52 -0.55 16.77
CA ASP A 228 -14.81 0.58 17.39
C ASP A 228 -13.27 0.51 17.24
N SER A 229 -12.70 -0.60 16.73
CA SER A 229 -11.25 -0.83 16.63
C SER A 229 -10.77 -0.95 15.18
N LEU A 230 -10.57 0.20 14.53
CA LEU A 230 -9.81 0.34 13.27
C LEU A 230 -8.26 0.47 13.41
N PRO A 231 -7.65 0.79 14.58
CA PRO A 231 -6.20 1.04 14.66
C PRO A 231 -5.31 -0.11 14.17
N ASP A 232 -5.63 -1.37 14.52
CA ASP A 232 -4.75 -2.53 14.26
C ASP A 232 -4.52 -2.82 12.77
N LYS A 233 -5.33 -2.24 11.86
CA LYS A 233 -5.29 -2.52 10.42
C LYS A 233 -4.74 -1.40 9.55
N THR A 234 -4.43 -0.22 10.11
CA THR A 234 -3.70 0.82 9.35
C THR A 234 -2.24 0.45 9.10
N SER A 235 -1.70 -0.49 9.89
CA SER A 235 -0.40 -1.14 9.69
C SER A 235 -0.14 -1.61 8.25
N PHE A 236 -1.18 -2.05 7.53
CA PHE A 236 -1.07 -2.47 6.14
C PHE A 236 -0.72 -1.33 5.19
N MET A 237 -1.44 -0.19 5.26
CA MET A 237 -1.18 0.97 4.40
C MET A 237 0.24 1.49 4.59
N TYR A 238 0.67 1.54 5.85
CA TYR A 238 2.04 1.93 6.19
C TYR A 238 3.05 0.92 5.69
N ARG A 239 2.75 -0.38 5.79
CA ARG A 239 3.59 -1.45 5.22
C ARG A 239 3.72 -1.33 3.71
N GLU A 240 2.65 -1.04 2.97
CA GLU A 240 2.74 -0.81 1.53
C GLU A 240 3.53 0.46 1.18
N LEU A 241 3.36 1.54 1.93
CA LEU A 241 4.13 2.76 1.75
C LEU A 241 5.63 2.56 2.04
N MET A 242 5.97 1.84 3.11
CA MET A 242 7.35 1.46 3.44
C MET A 242 7.96 0.62 2.32
N LYS A 243 7.24 -0.43 1.89
CA LYS A 243 7.68 -1.33 0.80
C LYS A 243 7.88 -0.57 -0.51
N TRP A 244 6.92 0.27 -0.89
CA TRP A 244 7.01 1.09 -2.10
C TRP A 244 8.20 2.05 -2.03
N THR A 245 8.37 2.77 -0.92
CA THR A 245 9.47 3.72 -0.73
C THR A 245 10.83 3.01 -0.83
N PHE A 246 10.96 1.86 -0.18
CA PHE A 246 12.16 1.02 -0.27
C PHE A 246 12.45 0.60 -1.71
N ASN A 247 11.47 0.03 -2.41
CA ASN A 247 11.64 -0.42 -3.81
C ASN A 247 12.01 0.73 -4.75
N GLN A 248 11.38 1.90 -4.60
CA GLN A 248 11.71 3.07 -5.42
C GLN A 248 13.11 3.60 -5.13
N ALA A 249 13.54 3.62 -3.87
CA ALA A 249 14.88 4.07 -3.50
C ALA A 249 15.96 3.13 -4.05
N VAL A 250 15.72 1.82 -3.97
CA VAL A 250 16.58 0.76 -4.50
C VAL A 250 16.73 0.89 -6.02
N GLN A 251 15.61 1.09 -6.74
CA GLN A 251 15.61 1.32 -8.19
C GLN A 251 16.30 2.61 -8.60
N ALA A 252 16.07 3.72 -7.88
CA ALA A 252 16.72 5.00 -8.15
C ALA A 252 18.24 4.90 -8.01
N ARG A 253 18.73 4.02 -7.13
CA ARG A 253 20.16 3.74 -6.98
C ARG A 253 20.70 2.73 -7.99
N GLY A 254 19.86 2.22 -8.89
CA GLY A 254 20.22 1.36 -10.01
C GLY A 254 20.28 -0.14 -9.67
N PHE A 255 19.72 -0.54 -8.52
CA PHE A 255 19.68 -1.95 -8.14
C PHE A 255 18.50 -2.69 -8.77
N PHE A 256 18.72 -3.97 -9.05
CA PHE A 256 17.74 -4.91 -9.57
C PHE A 256 17.93 -6.28 -8.91
N SER A 257 16.88 -7.09 -8.92
CA SER A 257 16.90 -8.45 -8.37
C SER A 257 17.43 -9.43 -9.42
N ILE A 258 18.23 -10.39 -8.98
CA ILE A 258 18.70 -11.51 -9.80
C ILE A 258 18.00 -12.77 -9.34
N LYS A 259 17.51 -13.55 -10.30
CA LYS A 259 16.95 -14.89 -10.08
C LYS A 259 17.88 -15.93 -10.67
N ASN A 260 18.30 -16.87 -9.85
CA ASN A 260 19.07 -18.06 -10.19
C ASN A 260 18.11 -19.27 -10.18
N PRO A 261 17.52 -19.65 -11.32
CA PRO A 261 16.48 -20.66 -11.35
C PRO A 261 17.01 -22.06 -11.03
N GLY A 262 16.31 -22.79 -10.15
CA GLY A 262 16.60 -24.18 -9.80
C GLY A 262 17.89 -24.43 -9.01
N VAL A 263 18.50 -23.37 -8.46
CA VAL A 263 19.78 -23.49 -7.73
C VAL A 263 19.54 -23.44 -6.23
N ASP A 264 20.00 -24.48 -5.53
CA ASP A 264 20.09 -24.56 -4.07
C ASP A 264 21.51 -24.14 -3.63
N PRO A 265 21.68 -22.99 -2.95
CA PRO A 265 22.98 -22.42 -2.60
C PRO A 265 23.84 -23.36 -1.75
N LYS A 266 23.22 -24.16 -0.87
CA LYS A 266 23.95 -25.13 -0.03
C LYS A 266 24.47 -26.31 -0.83
N LYS A 267 23.75 -26.76 -1.85
CA LYS A 267 24.24 -27.82 -2.75
C LYS A 267 25.38 -27.30 -3.61
N LEU A 268 25.21 -26.11 -4.18
CA LEU A 268 26.23 -25.46 -5.00
C LEU A 268 27.54 -25.22 -4.23
N GLU A 269 27.45 -24.80 -2.96
CA GLU A 269 28.61 -24.68 -2.07
C GLU A 269 29.36 -26.01 -1.95
N ALA A 270 28.65 -27.13 -1.74
CA ALA A 270 29.24 -28.45 -1.62
C ALA A 270 29.87 -28.95 -2.95
N GLU A 271 29.34 -28.54 -4.09
CA GLU A 271 29.79 -28.96 -5.41
C GLU A 271 30.98 -28.17 -5.94
N THR A 272 31.06 -26.87 -5.65
CA THR A 272 32.05 -25.96 -6.25
C THR A 272 33.10 -25.47 -5.27
N GLY A 273 32.76 -25.27 -4.00
CA GLY A 273 33.61 -24.55 -3.03
C GLY A 273 33.88 -23.08 -3.37
N ASN A 274 33.39 -22.57 -4.50
CA ASN A 274 33.62 -21.21 -5.01
C ASN A 274 32.57 -20.20 -4.52
N PHE A 275 31.65 -20.65 -3.68
CA PHE A 275 30.60 -19.89 -3.03
C PHE A 275 30.33 -20.46 -1.64
N LYS A 276 29.93 -19.61 -0.68
CA LYS A 276 29.62 -20.03 0.69
C LYS A 276 28.25 -19.52 1.12
N CYS A 277 27.35 -20.43 1.44
CA CYS A 277 26.06 -20.14 2.07
C CYS A 277 26.11 -20.37 3.59
N GLY A 278 26.74 -21.48 3.98
CA GLY A 278 26.65 -22.04 5.33
C GLY A 278 25.26 -22.64 5.57
N ASP A 279 24.50 -22.03 6.47
CA ASP A 279 23.09 -22.36 6.74
C ASP A 279 22.17 -21.23 6.29
N TYR A 280 20.87 -21.53 6.20
CA TYR A 280 19.85 -20.50 6.06
C TYR A 280 19.48 -19.91 7.43
N ASP A 281 19.21 -18.60 7.47
CA ASP A 281 18.62 -17.93 8.62
C ASP A 281 17.09 -18.13 8.68
N GLY A 282 16.43 -17.48 9.64
CA GLY A 282 14.97 -17.58 9.81
C GLY A 282 14.15 -17.02 8.66
N TYR A 283 14.77 -16.28 7.74
CA TYR A 283 14.16 -15.70 6.56
C TYR A 283 14.52 -16.45 5.27
N GLY A 284 15.28 -17.55 5.33
CA GLY A 284 15.72 -18.29 4.15
C GLY A 284 16.93 -17.66 3.45
N VAL A 285 17.63 -16.72 4.09
CA VAL A 285 18.83 -16.08 3.57
C VAL A 285 20.07 -16.83 4.05
N CYS A 286 21.07 -17.01 3.18
CA CYS A 286 22.35 -17.62 3.55
C CYS A 286 23.05 -16.83 4.67
N LYS A 287 23.54 -17.51 5.71
CA LYS A 287 24.19 -16.88 6.86
C LYS A 287 25.55 -16.28 6.53
N ASP A 288 26.33 -16.99 5.71
CA ASP A 288 27.70 -16.58 5.35
C ASP A 288 27.71 -15.63 4.15
N ASN A 289 26.67 -15.70 3.31
CA ASN A 289 26.43 -14.76 2.22
C ASN A 289 25.00 -14.22 2.29
N LYS A 290 24.83 -13.16 3.09
CA LYS A 290 23.54 -12.55 3.41
C LYS A 290 22.79 -11.91 2.23
N TYR A 291 23.33 -12.03 1.02
CA TYR A 291 22.75 -11.46 -0.20
C TYR A 291 21.98 -12.51 -1.00
N ILE A 292 22.09 -13.78 -0.61
CA ILE A 292 21.41 -14.88 -1.28
C ILE A 292 20.22 -15.35 -0.45
N TYR A 293 19.03 -15.16 -1.00
CA TYR A 293 17.78 -15.71 -0.49
C TYR A 293 17.40 -16.96 -1.29
N PHE A 294 16.94 -18.02 -0.61
CA PHE A 294 16.45 -19.24 -1.25
C PHE A 294 15.00 -19.49 -0.86
N ASP A 295 14.11 -19.59 -1.86
CA ASP A 295 12.67 -19.81 -1.63
C ASP A 295 12.26 -21.29 -1.49
N GLY A 296 13.23 -22.20 -1.56
CA GLY A 296 13.03 -23.64 -1.60
C GLY A 296 13.12 -24.26 -3.00
N THR A 297 13.11 -23.44 -4.05
CA THR A 297 13.23 -23.88 -5.46
C THR A 297 14.27 -23.05 -6.20
N ASP A 298 14.15 -21.73 -6.14
CA ASP A 298 14.99 -20.75 -6.83
C ASP A 298 15.78 -19.92 -5.81
N SER A 299 16.94 -19.42 -6.23
CA SER A 299 17.75 -18.51 -5.44
C SER A 299 17.71 -17.10 -5.99
N TYR A 300 17.84 -16.12 -5.11
CA TYR A 300 17.70 -14.71 -5.43
C TYR A 300 18.81 -13.91 -4.80
N GLY A 301 19.22 -12.84 -5.48
CA GLY A 301 20.10 -11.83 -4.91
C GLY A 301 19.80 -10.47 -5.52
N MET A 302 20.61 -9.47 -5.20
CA MET A 302 20.54 -8.16 -5.85
C MET A 302 21.86 -7.79 -6.49
N ALA A 303 21.75 -7.02 -7.56
CA ALA A 303 22.86 -6.50 -8.31
C ALA A 303 22.59 -5.05 -8.69
N ARG A 304 23.63 -4.34 -9.09
CA ARG A 304 23.55 -2.95 -9.52
C ARG A 304 23.96 -2.78 -10.96
N ALA A 305 23.22 -1.97 -11.70
CA ALA A 305 23.55 -1.66 -13.08
C ALA A 305 24.90 -0.93 -13.14
N ARG A 306 25.79 -1.38 -14.04
CA ARG A 306 27.11 -0.78 -14.28
C ARG A 306 28.03 -0.73 -13.05
N ASP A 307 27.89 -1.68 -12.14
CA ASP A 307 28.77 -1.82 -10.99
C ASP A 307 29.43 -3.20 -10.98
N VAL A 308 30.65 -3.26 -10.46
CA VAL A 308 31.45 -4.47 -10.19
C VAL A 308 31.62 -4.64 -8.68
N GLY A 309 30.64 -4.17 -7.90
CA GLY A 309 30.64 -4.01 -6.45
C GLY A 309 29.25 -3.67 -5.94
N ALA A 310 28.74 -4.39 -4.94
CA ALA A 310 27.46 -4.08 -4.29
C ALA A 310 27.60 -3.88 -2.77
N ASP A 311 28.82 -3.65 -2.27
CA ASP A 311 29.27 -3.81 -0.88
C ASP A 311 28.43 -3.08 0.19
N PHE A 312 27.77 -1.98 -0.18
CA PHE A 312 26.92 -1.19 0.73
C PHE A 312 25.52 -1.79 0.92
N PHE A 313 24.96 -2.36 -0.15
CA PHE A 313 23.62 -2.92 -0.19
C PHE A 313 23.34 -4.09 0.78
N PRO A 314 24.33 -4.94 1.09
CA PRO A 314 24.33 -5.84 2.24
C PRO A 314 23.74 -5.30 3.55
N GLY A 315 24.26 -4.15 3.99
CA GLY A 315 23.82 -3.51 5.22
C GLY A 315 22.42 -2.94 5.06
N VAL A 316 22.08 -2.47 3.86
CA VAL A 316 20.74 -1.99 3.52
C VAL A 316 19.70 -3.11 3.63
N LEU A 317 19.96 -4.29 3.05
CA LEU A 317 19.05 -5.43 3.10
C LEU A 317 18.86 -5.94 4.52
N GLN A 318 19.96 -6.06 5.30
CA GLN A 318 19.87 -6.45 6.70
C GLN A 318 18.98 -5.49 7.50
N VAL A 319 19.20 -4.18 7.38
CA VAL A 319 18.37 -3.17 8.06
C VAL A 319 16.92 -3.24 7.58
N ALA A 320 16.70 -3.42 6.27
CA ALA A 320 15.36 -3.49 5.70
C ALA A 320 14.57 -4.70 6.23
N PHE A 321 15.20 -5.86 6.39
CA PHE A 321 14.57 -7.06 6.95
C PHE A 321 14.41 -6.95 8.48
N ASP A 322 15.42 -6.48 9.21
CA ASP A 322 15.37 -6.32 10.66
C ASP A 322 14.31 -5.31 11.11
N LYS A 323 14.15 -4.22 10.34
CA LYS A 323 13.12 -3.21 10.57
C LYS A 323 11.79 -3.51 9.87
N ASN A 324 11.69 -4.66 9.19
CA ASN A 324 10.49 -5.11 8.49
C ASN A 324 9.94 -4.06 7.48
N TRP A 325 10.83 -3.34 6.81
CA TRP A 325 10.49 -2.46 5.69
C TRP A 325 10.04 -3.26 4.47
N THR A 326 10.61 -4.46 4.32
CA THR A 326 10.23 -5.49 3.35
C THR A 326 10.66 -6.85 3.90
N THR A 327 10.25 -7.93 3.24
CA THR A 327 10.73 -9.30 3.49
C THR A 327 11.38 -9.84 2.22
N PRO A 328 12.26 -10.87 2.30
CA PRO A 328 12.87 -11.44 1.11
C PRO A 328 11.82 -11.92 0.09
N LYS A 329 10.74 -12.54 0.56
CA LYS A 329 9.62 -12.94 -0.32
C LYS A 329 8.99 -11.73 -1.03
N GLU A 330 8.66 -10.67 -0.28
CA GLU A 330 8.07 -9.45 -0.87
C GLU A 330 9.02 -8.81 -1.88
N LEU A 331 10.32 -8.77 -1.60
CA LEU A 331 11.35 -8.16 -2.46
C LEU A 331 11.64 -8.96 -3.73
N TYR A 332 11.73 -10.29 -3.62
CA TYR A 332 12.22 -11.14 -4.71
C TYR A 332 11.13 -11.91 -5.44
N VAL A 333 10.17 -12.47 -4.71
CA VAL A 333 9.15 -13.39 -5.27
C VAL A 333 7.94 -12.60 -5.71
N ASP A 334 7.37 -11.82 -4.81
CA ASP A 334 6.13 -11.08 -5.08
C ASP A 334 6.36 -9.98 -6.13
N ALA A 335 7.56 -9.40 -6.19
CA ALA A 335 7.97 -8.46 -7.22
C ALA A 335 7.86 -9.02 -8.65
N GLN A 336 8.03 -10.33 -8.85
CA GLN A 336 7.94 -10.96 -10.18
C GLN A 336 6.51 -10.95 -10.72
N ALA A 337 5.50 -11.05 -9.85
CA ALA A 337 4.10 -10.92 -10.25
C ALA A 337 3.76 -9.50 -10.72
N CYS A 338 4.61 -8.53 -10.38
CA CYS A 338 4.40 -7.10 -10.55
C CYS A 338 5.38 -6.44 -11.51
N ALA A 339 6.31 -7.20 -12.07
CA ALA A 339 7.25 -6.78 -13.10
C ALA A 339 6.52 -6.54 -14.44
N PHE A 340 5.88 -5.37 -14.53
CA PHE A 340 5.44 -4.64 -15.73
C PHE A 340 4.67 -5.42 -16.81
N LYS A 341 3.34 -5.42 -16.68
CA LYS A 341 2.42 -5.41 -17.84
C LYS A 341 2.28 -3.95 -18.33
N ALA A 342 3.15 -3.52 -19.24
CA ALA A 342 3.16 -2.22 -19.96
C ALA A 342 3.29 -0.92 -19.10
N GLU A 343 3.91 0.12 -19.68
CA GLU A 343 4.03 1.46 -19.08
C GLU A 343 2.67 2.14 -18.82
N GLU A 344 1.64 1.78 -19.60
CA GLU A 344 0.28 2.34 -19.49
C GLU A 344 -0.44 1.99 -18.17
N ALA A 345 -0.02 0.92 -17.48
CA ALA A 345 -0.60 0.50 -16.21
C ALA A 345 -0.08 1.29 -14.99
N GLN A 346 0.97 2.12 -15.15
CA GLN A 346 1.51 2.94 -14.05
C GLN A 346 0.74 4.24 -13.82
N THR A 347 -0.15 4.62 -14.73
CA THR A 347 -0.80 5.94 -14.73
C THR A 347 -2.23 5.96 -14.19
N ASN A 348 -2.84 4.79 -13.92
CA ASN A 348 -4.14 4.74 -13.27
C ASN A 348 -3.99 4.62 -11.74
N ALA A 349 -4.38 5.68 -11.03
CA ALA A 349 -4.34 5.77 -9.58
C ALA A 349 -5.18 4.70 -8.84
N THR A 350 -6.05 4.00 -9.54
CA THR A 350 -6.85 2.86 -9.07
C THR A 350 -6.22 1.49 -9.37
N GLU A 351 -5.11 1.44 -10.11
CA GLU A 351 -4.47 0.20 -10.61
C GLU A 351 -3.11 -0.10 -9.99
N LEU A 352 -2.63 0.70 -9.04
CA LEU A 352 -1.70 0.18 -8.03
C LEU A 352 -2.48 -0.83 -7.17
N ASP A 353 -2.70 -2.02 -7.75
CA ASP A 353 -3.13 -3.17 -7.00
C ASP A 353 -2.10 -3.35 -5.89
N THR A 354 -2.56 -3.37 -4.65
CA THR A 354 -1.72 -3.45 -3.44
C THR A 354 -0.75 -4.63 -3.46
N GLY A 355 -0.95 -5.60 -4.36
CA GLY A 355 0.02 -6.65 -4.65
C GLY A 355 1.34 -6.17 -5.29
N CYS A 356 1.42 -4.94 -5.83
CA CYS A 356 2.54 -4.45 -6.64
C CYS A 356 3.33 -3.26 -6.10
N ALA A 357 3.25 -3.01 -4.79
CA ALA A 357 4.18 -2.10 -4.11
C ALA A 357 5.64 -2.58 -4.22
N SER A 358 5.85 -3.88 -4.45
CA SER A 358 7.14 -4.46 -4.81
C SER A 358 7.26 -4.59 -6.32
N ASN A 359 8.21 -3.87 -6.92
CA ASN A 359 8.35 -3.78 -8.38
C ASN A 359 9.80 -3.67 -8.84
N THR A 360 10.75 -4.14 -8.03
CA THR A 360 12.16 -4.20 -8.43
C THR A 360 12.30 -5.12 -9.66
N PRO A 361 12.94 -4.67 -10.76
CA PRO A 361 13.15 -5.50 -11.93
C PRO A 361 13.87 -6.81 -11.59
N VAL A 362 13.50 -7.91 -12.25
CA VAL A 362 14.08 -9.24 -12.00
C VAL A 362 14.79 -9.75 -13.25
N CYS A 363 16.09 -9.96 -13.15
CA CYS A 363 16.94 -10.54 -14.19
C CYS A 363 17.19 -12.03 -13.91
N VAL A 364 16.80 -12.89 -14.85
CA VAL A 364 16.91 -14.34 -14.70
C VAL A 364 18.21 -14.81 -15.32
N VAL A 365 19.07 -15.41 -14.50
CA VAL A 365 20.36 -15.98 -14.92
C VAL A 365 20.15 -17.02 -16.00
N ASP A 366 20.98 -16.95 -17.03
CA ASP A 366 21.05 -17.97 -18.06
C ASP A 366 21.77 -19.21 -17.52
N MET A 367 20.98 -20.22 -17.16
CA MET A 367 21.49 -21.52 -16.71
C MET A 367 21.92 -22.43 -17.87
N GLY A 368 21.76 -21.99 -19.12
CA GLY A 368 22.18 -22.70 -20.33
C GLY A 368 23.65 -22.52 -20.71
N VAL A 369 24.42 -21.73 -19.95
CA VAL A 369 25.85 -21.47 -20.22
C VAL A 369 26.65 -22.79 -20.18
N ASN A 370 27.30 -23.13 -21.29
CA ASN A 370 28.21 -24.27 -21.38
C ASN A 370 29.62 -23.84 -20.97
N LEU A 371 30.11 -24.38 -19.84
CA LEU A 371 31.39 -24.00 -19.25
C LEU A 371 32.59 -24.22 -20.20
N ASP A 372 32.69 -25.38 -20.84
CA ASP A 372 33.82 -25.71 -21.70
C ASP A 372 33.92 -24.78 -22.92
N THR A 373 32.77 -24.47 -23.51
CA THR A 373 32.68 -23.52 -24.63
C THR A 373 33.01 -22.10 -24.16
N ALA A 374 32.49 -21.71 -23.00
CA ALA A 374 32.74 -20.38 -22.43
C ALA A 374 34.23 -20.13 -22.17
N LEU A 375 34.92 -21.13 -21.61
CA LEU A 375 36.36 -21.05 -21.33
C LEU A 375 37.20 -21.10 -22.62
N SER A 376 36.91 -22.04 -23.52
CA SER A 376 37.71 -22.23 -24.74
C SER A 376 37.56 -21.10 -25.77
N GLN A 377 36.41 -20.42 -25.80
CA GLN A 377 36.14 -19.31 -26.71
C GLN A 377 36.32 -17.94 -26.05
N HIS A 378 36.66 -17.91 -24.75
CA HIS A 378 36.74 -16.69 -23.94
C HIS A 378 35.47 -15.84 -24.05
N ASN A 379 34.32 -16.51 -24.10
CA ASN A 379 33.02 -15.89 -24.28
C ASN A 379 31.98 -16.61 -23.42
N PRO A 380 31.62 -16.05 -22.27
CA PRO A 380 30.64 -16.68 -21.37
C PRO A 380 29.21 -16.72 -21.92
N GLY A 381 28.95 -16.09 -23.06
CA GLY A 381 27.59 -15.89 -23.57
C GLY A 381 26.82 -14.86 -22.75
N SER A 382 25.49 -14.91 -22.84
CA SER A 382 24.61 -14.03 -22.08
C SER A 382 24.60 -14.39 -20.59
N MET A 383 24.69 -13.39 -19.72
CA MET A 383 24.54 -13.59 -18.27
C MET A 383 23.09 -13.88 -17.88
N PHE A 384 22.14 -13.16 -18.50
CA PHE A 384 20.72 -13.25 -18.22
C PHE A 384 19.93 -13.57 -19.49
N THR A 385 18.78 -14.19 -19.32
CA THR A 385 17.85 -14.50 -20.43
C THR A 385 16.98 -13.31 -20.82
N ASN A 386 16.77 -12.36 -19.91
CA ASN A 386 15.83 -11.25 -20.06
C ASN A 386 16.42 -9.86 -19.75
N CYS A 387 17.72 -9.78 -19.48
CA CYS A 387 18.41 -8.54 -19.17
C CYS A 387 19.77 -8.45 -19.88
N PRO A 388 20.28 -7.24 -20.15
CA PRO A 388 21.68 -7.06 -20.53
C PRO A 388 22.64 -7.54 -19.42
N PRO A 389 23.84 -8.02 -19.78
CA PRO A 389 24.84 -8.44 -18.79
C PRO A 389 25.35 -7.27 -17.94
N MET A 390 25.82 -7.58 -16.74
CA MET A 390 26.47 -6.62 -15.85
C MET A 390 27.92 -6.35 -16.27
N LEU A 391 28.50 -5.27 -15.75
CA LEU A 391 29.95 -5.06 -15.84
C LEU A 391 30.68 -6.17 -15.07
N GLY A 392 31.84 -6.55 -15.59
CA GLY A 392 32.64 -7.64 -15.03
C GLY A 392 32.17 -9.04 -15.42
N TRP A 393 31.03 -9.23 -16.10
CA TRP A 393 30.68 -10.54 -16.67
C TRP A 393 31.65 -10.89 -17.81
N GLY A 394 32.44 -11.95 -17.65
CA GLY A 394 33.47 -12.27 -18.63
C GLY A 394 34.26 -13.53 -18.34
N VAL A 395 35.04 -13.96 -19.32
CA VAL A 395 36.12 -14.95 -19.16
C VAL A 395 37.41 -14.31 -19.62
N ASP A 396 38.47 -14.41 -18.80
CA ASP A 396 39.79 -13.92 -19.16
C ASP A 396 40.35 -14.67 -20.37
N TYR A 397 40.95 -13.93 -21.29
CA TYR A 397 41.70 -14.50 -22.41
C TYR A 397 42.98 -15.19 -21.94
N TRP A 398 43.66 -14.63 -20.94
CA TRP A 398 45.02 -15.05 -20.59
C TRP A 398 45.08 -16.22 -19.60
N ASN A 399 44.13 -16.25 -18.66
CA ASN A 399 44.17 -17.18 -17.53
C ASN A 399 42.94 -18.09 -17.43
N ASN A 400 41.98 -18.00 -18.37
CA ASN A 400 40.70 -18.72 -18.31
C ASN A 400 39.91 -18.50 -17.00
N LYS A 401 40.12 -17.36 -16.34
CA LYS A 401 39.39 -16.97 -15.13
C LYS A 401 37.98 -16.55 -15.50
N ALA A 402 36.98 -17.05 -14.80
CA ALA A 402 35.62 -16.57 -14.95
C ALA A 402 35.38 -15.41 -13.98
N TYR A 403 34.87 -14.29 -14.50
CA TYR A 403 34.50 -13.12 -13.74
C TYR A 403 32.97 -13.08 -13.61
N VAL A 404 32.48 -13.19 -12.38
CA VAL A 404 31.04 -13.27 -12.09
C VAL A 404 30.67 -12.37 -10.91
N PRO A 405 29.45 -11.82 -10.85
CA PRO A 405 28.96 -11.12 -9.65
C PRO A 405 28.71 -12.08 -8.48
N PHE A 406 28.80 -11.63 -7.23
CA PHE A 406 28.55 -12.49 -6.04
C PHE A 406 27.15 -13.09 -5.99
N SER A 407 26.17 -12.39 -6.56
CA SER A 407 24.77 -12.84 -6.65
C SER A 407 24.54 -13.88 -7.76
N TYR A 408 25.54 -14.18 -8.59
CA TYR A 408 25.45 -15.19 -9.64
C TYR A 408 25.74 -16.58 -9.07
N LEU A 409 24.80 -17.51 -9.26
CA LEU A 409 24.89 -18.89 -8.79
C LEU A 409 24.80 -19.91 -9.94
N GLY A 410 25.20 -19.51 -11.15
CA GLY A 410 25.07 -20.32 -12.36
C GLY A 410 26.32 -21.15 -12.73
N PRO A 411 26.29 -21.80 -13.92
CA PRO A 411 27.29 -22.78 -14.34
C PRO A 411 28.75 -22.32 -14.33
N LEU A 412 29.04 -21.02 -14.51
CA LEU A 412 30.41 -20.54 -14.51
C LEU A 412 31.12 -20.71 -13.16
N LEU A 413 30.40 -20.88 -12.04
CA LEU A 413 31.01 -21.13 -10.73
C LEU A 413 31.73 -22.48 -10.64
N HIS A 414 31.52 -23.39 -11.59
CA HIS A 414 32.27 -24.64 -11.68
C HIS A 414 33.63 -24.48 -12.38
N ALA A 415 34.02 -23.28 -12.82
CA ALA A 415 35.35 -23.04 -13.34
C ALA A 415 36.42 -23.18 -12.23
N ASN A 416 37.65 -23.55 -12.63
CA ASN A 416 38.75 -23.77 -11.68
C ASN A 416 39.22 -22.47 -10.99
N GLU A 417 39.08 -21.33 -11.66
CA GLU A 417 39.42 -20.03 -11.09
C GLU A 417 38.26 -19.04 -11.31
N ILE A 418 37.69 -18.59 -10.20
CA ILE A 418 36.62 -17.60 -10.16
C ILE A 418 37.14 -16.30 -9.56
N VAL A 419 36.80 -15.19 -10.22
CA VAL A 419 36.93 -13.85 -9.66
C VAL A 419 35.53 -13.31 -9.43
N HIS A 420 35.18 -13.12 -8.17
CA HIS A 420 33.96 -12.42 -7.82
C HIS A 420 34.20 -10.92 -7.93
N ASN A 421 33.46 -10.25 -8.80
CA ASN A 421 33.61 -8.82 -9.02
C ASN A 421 32.81 -8.05 -7.95
N GLU A 422 33.36 -7.91 -6.74
CA GLU A 422 32.92 -6.92 -5.74
C GLU A 422 34.09 -6.35 -4.90
N SER A 423 35.15 -5.85 -5.55
CA SER A 423 36.22 -5.12 -4.84
C SER A 423 36.87 -4.02 -5.67
#